data_AF-A0A350AL32-F1
#
_entry.id   AF-A0A350AL32-F1
#
_cell.length_a   1.000
_cell.length_b   1.000
_cell.length_c   1.000
_cell.angle_alpha   90.00
_cell.angle_beta   90.00
_cell.angle_gamma   90.00
#
_symmetry.space_group_name_H-M   'P 1'
#
loop_
_entity.id
_entity.type
_entity.pdbx_description
1 polymer ?
#
loop_
_entity_poly.entity_id
_entity_poly.type
_entity_poly.pdbx_seq_one_letter_code
_entity_poly.pdbx_strand_id
1 'polypeptide(L)' 'MTDTPSQYSTKVMDHVKNPRNVGEIENPDGVGHVGNPVCGDIMELYIKVK' A
#
# COMPACT_ATOMS: atom_id res chain seq x y z
N MET A 1 20.58 14.18 -14.13
CA MET A 1 20.14 13.99 -12.73
C MET A 1 19.17 12.82 -12.73
N THR A 2 19.48 11.58 -12.41
CA THR A 2 20.68 10.86 -11.95
C THR A 2 20.48 9.43 -12.46
N ASP A 3 21.41 8.91 -13.27
CA ASP A 3 21.41 7.52 -13.78
C ASP A 3 21.81 6.51 -12.68
N THR A 4 21.07 6.52 -11.57
CA THR A 4 21.15 5.44 -10.58
C THR A 4 20.00 4.49 -10.89
N PRO A 5 20.25 3.18 -11.10
CA PRO A 5 19.17 2.21 -11.16
C PRO A 5 18.33 2.39 -9.90
N SER A 6 17.01 2.57 -10.08
CA SER A 6 16.06 2.60 -8.97
C SER A 6 16.41 1.46 -8.00
N GLN A 7 16.62 1.77 -6.71
CA GLN A 7 16.86 0.75 -5.66
C GLN A 7 15.70 -0.27 -5.57
N TYR A 8 14.57 0.06 -6.20
CA TYR A 8 13.39 -0.77 -6.29
C TYR A 8 13.30 -1.45 -7.65
N SER A 9 12.91 -2.71 -7.62
CA SER A 9 12.61 -3.46 -8.84
C SER A 9 11.50 -2.79 -9.65
N THR A 10 11.47 -3.07 -10.94
CA THR A 10 10.38 -2.62 -11.83
C THR A 10 9.01 -3.00 -11.28
N LYS A 11 8.89 -4.18 -10.65
CA LYS A 11 7.64 -4.64 -10.05
C LYS A 11 7.19 -3.76 -8.89
N VAL A 12 8.10 -3.38 -8.00
CA VAL A 12 7.78 -2.47 -6.89
C VAL A 12 7.34 -1.11 -7.42
N MET A 13 8.08 -0.57 -8.39
CA MET A 13 7.75 0.74 -8.99
C MET A 13 6.39 0.73 -9.68
N ASP A 14 6.01 -0.39 -10.31
CA ASP A 14 4.70 -0.54 -10.92
C ASP A 14 3.57 -0.58 -9.87
N HIS A 15 3.73 -1.29 -8.76
CA HIS A 15 2.72 -1.29 -7.68
C HIS A 15 2.55 0.09 -7.03
N VAL A 16 3.62 0.87 -6.90
CA VAL A 16 3.56 2.24 -6.35
C VAL A 16 2.83 3.18 -7.31
N LYS A 17 3.12 3.11 -8.62
CA LYS A 17 2.51 3.99 -9.62
C LYS A 17 1.09 3.58 -10.00
N ASN A 18 0.78 2.29 -9.94
CA ASN A 18 -0.49 1.69 -10.35
C ASN A 18 -1.05 0.81 -9.22
N PRO A 19 -1.52 1.40 -8.10
CA PRO A 19 -2.05 0.64 -6.99
C PRO A 19 -3.41 0.04 -7.36
N ARG A 20 -3.65 -1.21 -6.96
CA ARG A 20 -4.73 -2.05 -7.53
C ARG A 20 -5.94 -2.23 -6.63
N ASN A 21 -5.80 -1.92 -5.35
CA ASN A 21 -6.80 -2.20 -4.30
C ASN A 21 -6.94 -1.01 -3.36
N VAL A 22 -6.99 0.20 -3.93
CA VAL A 22 -7.18 1.43 -3.16
C VAL A 22 -8.66 1.71 -3.01
N GLY A 23 -9.07 2.06 -1.80
CA GLY A 23 -10.44 2.38 -1.45
C GLY A 23 -10.95 1.54 -0.30
N GLU A 24 -12.23 1.64 -0.06
CA GLU A 24 -12.92 0.93 1.03
C GLU A 24 -13.69 -0.26 0.47
N ILE A 25 -13.87 -1.28 1.30
CA ILE A 25 -14.76 -2.41 1.01
C ILE A 25 -16.03 -2.21 1.83
N GLU A 26 -17.20 -2.27 1.21
CA GLU A 26 -18.46 -2.23 1.94
C GLU A 26 -18.64 -3.50 2.80
N ASN A 27 -19.08 -3.32 4.05
CA ASN A 27 -19.32 -4.40 5.01
C ASN A 27 -18.15 -5.40 5.11
N PRO A 28 -16.94 -4.94 5.46
CA PRO A 28 -15.77 -5.82 5.58
C PRO A 28 -15.95 -6.76 6.80
N ASP A 29 -15.33 -7.92 6.73
CA ASP A 29 -15.33 -8.87 7.87
C ASP A 29 -14.23 -8.51 8.89
N GLY A 30 -13.26 -7.70 8.48
CA GLY A 30 -12.23 -7.14 9.36
C GLY A 30 -11.64 -5.84 8.82
N VAL A 31 -11.26 -4.97 9.76
CA VAL A 31 -10.58 -3.70 9.49
C VAL A 31 -9.35 -3.62 10.38
N GLY A 32 -8.20 -3.26 9.80
CA GLY A 32 -6.97 -2.99 10.53
C GLY A 32 -6.44 -1.61 10.19
N HIS A 33 -6.14 -0.81 11.22
CA HIS A 33 -5.54 0.51 11.07
C HIS A 33 -4.21 0.55 11.84
N VAL A 34 -3.11 0.85 11.13
CA VAL A 34 -1.77 0.90 11.72
C VAL A 34 -1.01 2.10 11.16
N GLY A 35 -0.29 2.81 12.03
CA GLY A 35 0.63 3.88 11.64
C GLY A 35 2.04 3.62 12.17
N ASN A 36 3.06 4.03 11.41
CA ASN A 36 4.43 4.12 11.86
C ASN A 36 4.78 5.59 12.16
N PRO A 37 4.89 5.99 13.44
CA PRO A 37 5.09 7.39 13.83
C PRO A 37 6.47 7.94 13.43
N VAL A 38 7.44 7.08 13.08
CA VAL A 38 8.79 7.50 12.72
C VAL A 38 8.85 8.07 11.30
N CYS A 39 8.17 7.43 10.35
CA CYS A 39 8.13 7.85 8.94
C CYS A 39 6.82 8.54 8.55
N GLY A 40 5.78 8.45 9.38
CA GLY A 40 4.45 9.01 9.10
C GLY A 40 3.61 8.12 8.18
N ASP A 41 4.05 6.90 7.87
CA ASP A 41 3.27 5.96 7.07
C ASP A 41 2.03 5.51 7.84
N ILE A 42 0.87 5.61 7.22
CA ILE A 42 -0.41 5.14 7.76
C ILE A 42 -1.01 4.16 6.75
N MET A 43 -1.49 3.02 7.25
CA MET A 43 -2.14 2.00 6.45
C MET A 43 -3.47 1.61 7.09
N GLU A 44 -4.49 1.55 6.24
CA GLU A 44 -5.79 0.98 6.58
C GLU A 44 -6.06 -0.18 5.63
N LEU A 45 -6.42 -1.33 6.19
CA LEU A 45 -6.63 -2.56 5.46
C LEU A 45 -8.01 -3.12 5.77
N TYR A 46 -8.75 -3.40 4.71
CA TYR A 46 -10.04 -4.07 4.73
C TYR A 46 -9.89 -5.52 4.28
N ILE A 47 -10.52 -6.46 4.98
CA ILE A 47 -10.58 -7.87 4.56
C ILE A 47 -12.02 -8.37 4.47
N LYS A 48 -12.25 -9.24 3.49
CA LYS A 48 -13.48 -10.02 3.33
C LYS A 48 -13.11 -11.50 3.24
N VAL A 49 -13.66 -12.34 4.08
CA VAL A 49 -13.34 -13.77 4.19
C VAL A 49 -14.60 -14.61 4.02
N LYS A 50 -14.46 -15.82 3.46
CA LYS A 50 -15.56 -16.78 3.24
C LYS A 50 -15.45 -17.96 4.19
#